data_AF-A0AAD9SC88-F1
#
_entry.id   AF-A0AAD9SC88-F1
#
_cell.length_a   1.000
_cell.length_b   1.000
_cell.length_c   1.000
_cell.angle_alpha   90.00
_cell.angle_beta   90.00
_cell.angle_gamma   90.00
#
_symmetry.space_group_name_H-M   'P 1'
#
loop_
_entity.id
_entity.type
_entity.pdbx_description
1 polymer ?
#
loop_
_entity_poly.entity_id
_entity_poly.type
_entity_poly.pdbx_seq_one_letter_code
_entity_poly.pdbx_strand_id
1 'polypeptide(L)'
;MGSNLATRVYSNLPERGALIEIALASVLIYYATTTVLAWRRLRHFPGPPLASISNLWSFFTVAGGQCHIKITEAQKKYGKAMRIGPDAIMVYDPETIWHMNSARSSYSRGGWYDSMKFHPEGDSVLSEMSTMLHDRRKANLVSGFAGKGSIDLESDVDSQIAALVKYIRTKAVDGQGDRLGFSKIIRWFQLDLISLVGLGKAWGDLADETDHFDFLGSMDRAIPLIHSISLVPFMRNIIFSKLFLYLAAPKVTDKEGMGRSIREMRSTVRSHFENITDIKSGRQHGNMLVSGDPSWTLPKPTVQLIQSRISSE
;
A
#
# COMPACT_ATOMS: atom_id res chain seq x y z
N MET A 1 -21.76 55.90 -4.62
CA MET A 1 -22.44 55.28 -3.45
C MET A 1 -22.25 53.75 -3.47
N GLY A 2 -21.01 53.25 -3.65
CA GLY A 2 -20.74 51.82 -3.88
C GLY A 2 -19.48 51.26 -3.21
N SER A 3 -18.76 52.06 -2.41
CA SER A 3 -17.48 51.69 -1.79
C SER A 3 -17.60 51.15 -0.35
N ASN A 4 -18.80 51.06 0.24
CA ASN A 4 -18.98 50.75 1.67
C ASN A 4 -19.36 49.29 1.99
N LEU A 5 -19.78 48.49 1.01
CA LEU A 5 -20.18 47.10 1.26
C LEU A 5 -18.96 46.17 1.39
N ALA A 6 -17.96 46.29 0.52
CA ALA A 6 -16.75 45.49 0.61
C ALA A 6 -15.98 45.76 1.93
N THR A 7 -15.86 47.02 2.32
CA THR A 7 -15.13 47.43 3.53
C THR A 7 -15.77 46.91 4.82
N ARG A 8 -17.12 46.84 4.87
CA ARG A 8 -17.86 46.23 6.00
C ARG A 8 -17.71 44.72 6.08
N VAL A 9 -17.52 44.04 4.96
CA VAL A 9 -17.26 42.59 4.95
C VAL A 9 -15.85 42.29 5.44
N TYR A 10 -14.85 43.08 5.00
CA TYR A 10 -13.47 42.91 5.48
C TYR A 10 -13.30 43.25 6.97
N SER A 11 -14.07 44.20 7.52
CA SER A 11 -14.00 44.56 8.95
C SER A 11 -14.65 43.53 9.89
N ASN A 12 -15.48 42.63 9.35
CA ASN A 12 -16.21 41.62 10.12
C ASN A 12 -15.62 40.21 9.95
N LEU A 13 -14.51 40.07 9.22
CA LEU A 13 -13.80 38.80 9.18
C LEU A 13 -13.21 38.55 10.57
N PRO A 14 -13.45 37.36 11.16
CA PRO A 14 -12.85 37.01 12.44
C PRO A 14 -11.34 37.18 12.33
N GLU A 15 -10.72 37.72 13.38
CA GLU A 15 -9.26 37.76 13.45
C GLU A 15 -8.71 36.35 13.19
N ARG A 16 -7.53 36.24 12.58
CA ARG A 16 -6.95 34.93 12.20
C ARG A 16 -6.94 33.93 13.37
N GLY A 17 -6.83 34.41 14.61
CA GLY A 17 -6.95 33.62 15.83
C GLY A 17 -8.34 32.98 16.02
N ALA A 18 -9.42 33.75 15.86
CA ALA A 18 -10.79 33.25 15.99
C ALA A 18 -11.12 32.18 14.93
N LEU A 19 -10.59 32.30 13.71
CA LEU A 19 -10.75 31.25 12.69
C LEU A 19 -10.06 29.93 13.09
N ILE A 20 -8.87 30.02 13.71
CA ILE A 20 -8.15 28.83 14.20
C ILE A 20 -8.92 28.18 15.35
N GLU A 21 -9.44 28.97 16.29
CA GLU A 21 -10.23 28.47 17.41
C GLU A 21 -11.51 27.75 16.95
N ILE A 22 -12.25 28.35 16.01
CA ILE A 22 -13.45 27.74 15.42
C ILE A 22 -13.09 26.43 14.71
N ALA A 23 -11.99 26.40 13.95
CA ALA A 23 -11.54 25.20 13.27
C ALA A 23 -11.16 24.09 14.27
N LEU A 24 -10.41 24.41 15.31
CA LEU A 24 -10.04 23.46 16.37
C LEU A 24 -11.28 22.93 17.10
N ALA A 25 -12.20 23.81 17.50
CA ALA A 25 -13.45 23.42 18.15
C ALA A 25 -14.28 22.50 17.24
N SER A 26 -14.38 22.82 15.94
CA SER A 26 -15.11 22.00 14.96
C SER A 26 -14.49 20.60 14.82
N VAL A 27 -13.17 20.50 14.75
CA VAL A 27 -12.45 19.21 14.70
C VAL A 27 -12.68 18.40 15.97
N LEU A 28 -12.62 19.04 17.14
CA LEU A 28 -12.86 18.39 18.43
C LEU A 28 -14.30 17.88 18.55
N ILE A 29 -15.29 18.68 18.17
CA ILE A 29 -16.71 18.29 18.18
C ILE A 29 -16.94 17.13 17.20
N TYR A 30 -16.38 17.20 16.00
CA TYR A 30 -16.46 16.12 15.02
C TYR A 30 -15.83 14.82 15.54
N TYR A 31 -14.63 14.91 16.12
CA TYR A 31 -13.95 13.75 16.71
C TYR A 31 -14.73 13.15 17.89
N ALA A 32 -15.24 13.99 18.79
CA ALA A 32 -16.03 13.55 19.93
C ALA A 32 -17.33 12.86 19.47
N THR A 33 -18.05 13.48 18.52
CA THR A 33 -19.31 12.94 17.99
C THR A 33 -19.09 11.59 17.31
N THR A 34 -18.11 11.49 16.41
CA THR A 34 -17.80 10.24 15.71
C THR A 34 -17.34 9.14 16.66
N THR A 35 -16.52 9.47 17.66
CA THR A 35 -16.07 8.53 18.68
C THR A 35 -17.21 8.03 19.55
N VAL A 36 -18.13 8.90 19.98
CA VAL A 36 -19.30 8.51 20.79
C VAL A 36 -20.25 7.61 20.01
N LEU A 37 -20.51 7.93 18.74
CA LEU A 37 -21.35 7.11 17.87
C LEU A 37 -20.74 5.72 17.64
N ALA A 38 -19.44 5.66 17.34
CA ALA A 38 -18.72 4.41 17.14
C ALA A 38 -18.66 3.59 18.45
N TRP A 39 -18.40 4.25 19.59
CA TRP A 39 -18.42 3.61 20.90
C TRP A 39 -19.78 3.01 21.22
N ARG A 40 -20.87 3.74 20.95
CA ARG A 40 -22.25 3.25 21.17
C ARG A 40 -22.54 2.02 20.31
N ARG A 41 -22.10 2.01 19.05
CA ARG A 41 -22.28 0.88 18.13
C ARG A 41 -21.51 -0.35 18.62
N LEU A 42 -20.28 -0.18 19.10
CA LEU A 42 -19.39 -1.29 19.44
C LEU A 42 -19.35 -1.62 20.94
N ARG A 43 -20.18 -1.00 21.79
CA ARG A 43 -20.11 -1.08 23.27
C ARG A 43 -20.20 -2.48 23.86
N HIS A 44 -20.72 -3.43 23.09
CA HIS A 44 -20.86 -4.83 23.49
C HIS A 44 -19.58 -5.65 23.25
N PHE A 45 -18.64 -5.14 22.43
CA PHE A 45 -17.34 -5.77 22.23
C PHE A 45 -16.37 -5.33 23.33
N PRO A 46 -15.80 -6.28 24.09
CA PRO A 46 -14.77 -5.97 25.06
C PRO A 46 -13.47 -5.54 24.36
N GLY A 47 -12.58 -4.89 25.09
CA GLY A 47 -11.27 -4.54 24.55
C GLY A 47 -10.45 -3.66 25.49
N PRO A 48 -9.22 -3.31 25.10
CA PRO A 48 -8.38 -2.36 25.80
C PRO A 48 -9.10 -1.01 25.98
N PRO A 49 -9.09 -0.38 27.17
CA PRO A 49 -9.81 0.86 27.40
C PRO A 49 -9.45 1.98 26.41
N LEU A 50 -8.16 2.09 26.06
CA LEU A 50 -7.68 3.10 25.11
C LEU A 50 -8.22 2.87 23.68
N ALA A 51 -8.49 1.62 23.30
CA ALA A 51 -9.10 1.26 22.01
C ALA A 51 -10.57 1.70 21.91
N SER A 52 -11.23 1.97 23.05
CA SER A 52 -12.62 2.42 23.05
C SER A 52 -12.78 3.91 22.69
N ILE A 53 -11.72 4.70 22.89
CA ILE A 53 -11.72 6.17 22.72
C ILE A 53 -10.84 6.60 21.55
N SER A 54 -9.78 5.84 21.23
CA SER A 54 -8.81 6.23 20.20
C SER A 54 -8.17 5.03 19.50
N ASN A 55 -7.55 5.26 18.35
CA ASN A 55 -6.73 4.26 17.65
C ASN A 55 -5.30 4.14 18.23
N LEU A 56 -4.98 4.87 19.31
CA LEU A 56 -3.64 4.90 19.88
C LEU A 56 -3.19 3.54 20.40
N TRP A 57 -4.13 2.75 20.95
CA TRP A 57 -3.80 1.39 21.39
C TRP A 57 -3.25 0.55 20.24
N SER A 58 -3.94 0.57 19.08
CA SER A 58 -3.50 -0.12 17.87
C SER A 58 -2.16 0.44 17.35
N PHE A 59 -2.03 1.76 17.31
CA PHE A 59 -0.81 2.44 16.89
C PHE A 59 0.40 1.99 17.72
N PHE A 60 0.35 2.09 19.06
CA PHE A 60 1.46 1.69 19.94
C PHE A 60 1.70 0.18 19.96
N THR A 61 0.66 -0.62 19.70
CA THR A 61 0.79 -2.07 19.59
C THR A 61 1.61 -2.45 18.36
N VAL A 62 1.39 -1.78 17.23
CA VAL A 62 2.14 -2.00 15.99
C VAL A 62 3.51 -1.33 16.01
N ALA A 63 3.58 -0.07 16.42
CA ALA A 63 4.84 0.70 16.48
C ALA A 63 5.85 0.08 17.44
N GLY A 64 5.40 -0.66 18.46
CA GLY A 64 6.28 -1.37 19.38
C GLY A 64 6.90 -2.66 18.83
N GLY A 65 6.63 -3.05 17.58
CA GLY A 65 7.22 -4.24 16.92
C GLY A 65 6.76 -5.60 17.46
N GLN A 66 6.00 -5.63 18.54
CA GLN A 66 5.51 -6.84 19.21
C GLN A 66 4.00 -7.03 19.07
N CYS A 67 3.43 -6.58 17.94
CA CYS A 67 1.98 -6.61 17.73
C CYS A 67 1.40 -8.02 17.86
N HIS A 68 2.08 -9.03 17.30
CA HIS A 68 1.65 -10.43 17.35
C HIS A 68 1.53 -10.95 18.80
N ILE A 69 2.42 -10.53 19.70
CA ILE A 69 2.37 -10.91 21.13
C ILE A 69 1.21 -10.19 21.82
N LYS A 70 1.17 -8.86 21.73
CA LYS A 70 0.17 -8.02 22.41
C LYS A 70 -1.25 -8.31 21.95
N ILE A 71 -1.44 -8.56 20.66
CA ILE A 71 -2.74 -8.98 20.09
C ILE A 71 -3.13 -10.35 20.64
N THR A 72 -2.20 -11.31 20.69
CA THR A 72 -2.48 -12.65 21.23
C THR A 72 -2.86 -12.58 22.72
N GLU A 73 -2.17 -11.77 23.52
CA GLU A 73 -2.51 -11.54 24.93
C GLU A 73 -3.88 -10.90 25.09
N ALA A 74 -4.17 -9.86 24.30
CA ALA A 74 -5.47 -9.19 24.31
C ALA A 74 -6.59 -10.15 23.88
N GLN A 75 -6.36 -10.99 22.89
CA GLN A 75 -7.30 -12.02 22.45
C GLN A 75 -7.57 -13.05 23.54
N LYS A 76 -6.53 -13.54 24.24
CA LYS A 76 -6.68 -14.43 25.39
C LYS A 76 -7.51 -13.80 26.51
N LYS A 77 -7.42 -12.48 26.69
CA LYS A 77 -8.13 -11.71 27.73
C LYS A 77 -9.57 -11.36 27.37
N TYR A 78 -9.83 -10.94 26.13
CA TYR A 78 -11.09 -10.36 25.69
C TYR A 78 -11.95 -11.31 24.83
N GLY A 79 -11.38 -12.42 24.37
CA GLY A 79 -12.09 -13.48 23.64
C GLY A 79 -12.00 -13.35 22.11
N LYS A 80 -12.95 -14.00 21.42
CA LYS A 80 -12.97 -14.17 19.96
C LYS A 80 -13.16 -12.88 19.16
N ALA A 81 -13.76 -11.85 19.75
CA ALA A 81 -13.95 -10.56 19.10
C ALA A 81 -13.64 -9.46 20.10
N MET A 82 -12.66 -8.62 19.77
CA MET A 82 -12.23 -7.53 20.65
C MET A 82 -12.11 -6.22 19.88
N ARG A 83 -12.39 -5.12 20.57
CA ARG A 83 -12.20 -3.79 20.02
C ARG A 83 -10.72 -3.44 19.96
N ILE A 84 -10.27 -2.91 18.82
CA ILE A 84 -8.90 -2.43 18.59
C ILE A 84 -8.83 -0.93 18.25
N GLY A 85 -9.96 -0.32 17.95
CA GLY A 85 -10.12 1.13 17.78
C GLY A 85 -11.59 1.54 17.96
N PRO A 86 -11.91 2.85 17.94
CA PRO A 86 -13.27 3.33 18.21
C PRO A 86 -14.30 2.70 17.28
N ASP A 87 -13.88 2.46 16.03
CA ASP A 87 -14.69 1.85 14.98
C ASP A 87 -14.05 0.60 14.35
N ALA A 88 -13.21 -0.12 15.11
CA ALA A 88 -12.48 -1.28 14.60
C ALA A 88 -12.51 -2.45 15.60
N ILE A 89 -12.83 -3.63 15.07
CA ILE A 89 -12.85 -4.89 15.80
C ILE A 89 -11.84 -5.83 15.18
N MET A 90 -11.13 -6.56 16.02
CA MET A 90 -10.36 -7.72 15.63
C MET A 90 -11.14 -8.99 15.96
N VAL A 91 -11.31 -9.84 14.94
CA VAL A 91 -12.04 -11.10 15.06
C VAL A 91 -11.05 -12.26 14.92
N TYR A 92 -11.13 -13.19 15.86
CA TYR A 92 -10.43 -14.45 15.90
C TYR A 92 -11.47 -15.57 16.04
N ASP A 93 -12.20 -15.80 14.96
CA ASP A 93 -13.18 -16.87 14.86
C ASP A 93 -13.13 -17.43 13.43
N PRO A 94 -12.71 -18.69 13.23
CA PRO A 94 -12.53 -19.26 11.90
C PRO A 94 -13.79 -19.21 11.04
N GLU A 95 -14.97 -19.49 11.63
CA GLU A 95 -16.25 -19.45 10.92
C GLU A 95 -16.56 -18.04 10.41
N THR A 96 -16.39 -17.03 11.27
CA THR A 96 -16.56 -15.63 10.87
C THR A 96 -15.58 -15.22 9.77
N ILE A 97 -14.31 -15.62 9.89
CA ILE A 97 -13.27 -15.32 8.89
C ILE A 97 -13.61 -15.97 7.54
N TRP A 98 -14.05 -17.22 7.53
CA TRP A 98 -14.48 -17.90 6.30
C TRP A 98 -15.72 -17.25 5.68
N HIS A 99 -16.71 -16.89 6.50
CA HIS A 99 -17.90 -16.19 6.04
C HIS A 99 -17.51 -14.86 5.36
N MET A 100 -16.66 -14.07 6.01
CA MET A 100 -16.15 -12.79 5.47
C MET A 100 -15.39 -12.95 4.15
N ASN A 101 -14.66 -14.05 3.96
CA ASN A 101 -13.86 -14.30 2.75
C ASN A 101 -14.58 -15.17 1.70
N SER A 102 -15.85 -15.50 1.90
CA SER A 102 -16.62 -16.33 0.97
C SER A 102 -16.88 -15.60 -0.37
N ALA A 103 -17.05 -16.38 -1.45
CA ALA A 103 -17.19 -15.84 -2.81
C ALA A 103 -18.40 -14.90 -3.01
N ARG A 104 -19.42 -14.98 -2.14
CA ARG A 104 -20.63 -14.13 -2.17
C ARG A 104 -20.74 -13.26 -0.92
N SER A 105 -19.63 -13.07 -0.21
CA SER A 105 -19.56 -12.20 0.95
C SER A 105 -19.91 -10.76 0.58
N SER A 106 -20.69 -10.09 1.43
CA SER A 106 -20.93 -8.65 1.34
C SER A 106 -19.78 -7.82 1.91
N TYR A 107 -18.79 -8.46 2.53
CA TYR A 107 -17.63 -7.78 3.09
C TYR A 107 -16.66 -7.37 1.96
N SER A 108 -16.24 -6.12 1.98
CA SER A 108 -15.21 -5.59 1.10
C SER A 108 -13.94 -5.28 1.88
N ARG A 109 -12.85 -5.03 1.14
CA ARG A 109 -11.59 -4.58 1.73
C ARG A 109 -11.80 -3.26 2.46
N GLY A 110 -11.31 -3.19 3.69
CA GLY A 110 -11.39 -1.99 4.52
C GLY A 110 -10.34 -0.94 4.16
N GLY A 111 -10.46 0.25 4.74
CA GLY A 111 -9.56 1.38 4.48
C GLY A 111 -8.08 1.14 4.80
N TRP A 112 -7.74 0.05 5.49
CA TRP A 112 -6.34 -0.35 5.70
C TRP A 112 -5.59 -0.53 4.38
N TYR A 113 -6.23 -1.08 3.34
CA TYR A 113 -5.61 -1.32 2.04
C TYR A 113 -5.21 -0.03 1.30
N ASP A 114 -5.84 1.09 1.63
CA ASP A 114 -5.47 2.42 1.13
C ASP A 114 -4.02 2.80 1.49
N SER A 115 -3.50 2.25 2.60
CA SER A 115 -2.10 2.46 3.02
C SER A 115 -1.06 1.73 2.15
N MET A 116 -1.51 0.93 1.18
CA MET A 116 -0.65 0.24 0.21
C MET A 116 -0.57 0.98 -1.13
N LYS A 117 -1.02 2.25 -1.18
CA LYS A 117 -0.88 3.13 -2.34
C LYS A 117 0.53 3.70 -2.40
N PHE A 118 1.35 3.16 -3.30
CA PHE A 118 2.72 3.62 -3.52
C PHE A 118 2.87 4.65 -4.64
N HIS A 119 1.81 4.90 -5.42
CA HIS A 119 1.88 5.82 -6.57
C HIS A 119 0.67 6.76 -6.62
N PRO A 120 0.86 8.06 -6.93
CA PRO A 120 -0.26 9.02 -7.03
C PRO A 120 -1.20 8.74 -8.22
N GLU A 121 -0.74 8.03 -9.25
CA GLU A 121 -1.51 7.77 -10.48
C GLU A 121 -2.61 6.74 -10.32
N GLY A 122 -2.60 5.92 -9.25
CA GLY A 122 -3.70 5.02 -8.98
C GLY A 122 -3.37 3.80 -8.15
N ASP A 123 -4.39 2.97 -8.00
CA ASP A 123 -4.36 1.77 -7.19
C ASP A 123 -3.69 0.57 -7.87
N SER A 124 -2.98 -0.22 -7.08
CA SER A 124 -2.50 -1.55 -7.45
C SER A 124 -3.55 -2.61 -7.11
N VAL A 125 -3.33 -3.86 -7.53
CA VAL A 125 -4.17 -4.99 -7.09
C VAL A 125 -4.17 -5.14 -5.57
N LEU A 126 -3.10 -4.73 -4.88
CA LEU A 126 -3.04 -4.79 -3.42
C LEU A 126 -3.89 -3.69 -2.78
N SER A 127 -3.82 -2.44 -3.26
CA SER A 127 -4.47 -1.30 -2.62
C SER A 127 -5.93 -1.08 -3.04
N GLU A 128 -6.35 -1.62 -4.19
CA GLU A 128 -7.71 -1.51 -4.70
C GLU A 128 -8.73 -2.12 -3.72
N MET A 129 -9.69 -1.30 -3.28
CA MET A 129 -10.73 -1.69 -2.33
C MET A 129 -12.04 -2.10 -2.99
N SER A 130 -12.31 -1.60 -4.20
CA SER A 130 -13.50 -1.98 -4.95
C SER A 130 -13.33 -3.39 -5.51
N THR A 131 -14.19 -4.33 -5.10
CA THR A 131 -14.15 -5.72 -5.56
C THR A 131 -14.18 -5.82 -7.10
N MET A 132 -15.06 -5.04 -7.74
CA MET A 132 -15.17 -5.04 -9.21
C MET A 132 -13.88 -4.56 -9.89
N LEU A 133 -13.28 -3.46 -9.41
CA LEU A 133 -12.03 -2.95 -9.99
C LEU A 133 -10.85 -3.87 -9.69
N HIS A 134 -10.84 -4.43 -8.48
CA HIS A 134 -9.85 -5.42 -8.06
C HIS A 134 -9.87 -6.63 -8.97
N ASP A 135 -11.05 -7.20 -9.25
CA ASP A 135 -11.21 -8.38 -10.10
C ASP A 135 -10.79 -8.08 -11.55
N ARG A 136 -11.13 -6.88 -12.06
CA ARG A 136 -10.66 -6.44 -13.38
C ARG A 136 -9.13 -6.34 -13.46
N ARG A 137 -8.49 -5.75 -12.44
CA ARG A 137 -7.02 -5.66 -12.39
C ARG A 137 -6.37 -7.03 -12.25
N LYS A 138 -6.93 -7.88 -11.37
CA LYS A 138 -6.47 -9.26 -11.15
C LYS A 138 -6.53 -10.07 -12.44
N ALA A 139 -7.61 -9.97 -13.21
CA ALA A 139 -7.78 -10.68 -14.49
C ALA A 139 -6.62 -10.42 -15.47
N ASN A 140 -6.06 -9.22 -15.48
CA ASN A 140 -4.90 -8.87 -16.32
C ASN A 140 -3.59 -9.55 -15.86
N LEU A 141 -3.49 -9.96 -14.59
CA LEU A 141 -2.30 -10.62 -14.03
C LEU A 141 -2.40 -12.15 -14.07
N VAL A 142 -3.62 -12.71 -14.10
CA VAL A 142 -3.86 -14.16 -14.00
C VAL A 142 -3.06 -14.94 -15.03
N SER A 143 -2.90 -14.44 -16.26
CA SER A 143 -2.12 -15.14 -17.28
C SER A 143 -0.65 -15.31 -16.90
N GLY A 144 -0.03 -14.30 -16.28
CA GLY A 144 1.35 -14.39 -15.82
C GLY A 144 1.51 -15.42 -14.69
N PHE A 145 0.58 -15.41 -13.73
CA PHE A 145 0.57 -16.39 -12.64
C PHE A 145 0.19 -17.81 -13.09
N ALA A 146 -0.49 -17.96 -14.22
CA ALA A 146 -0.79 -19.25 -14.83
C ALA A 146 0.38 -19.82 -15.67
N GLY A 147 1.56 -19.17 -15.64
CA GLY A 147 2.76 -19.60 -16.38
C GLY A 147 2.71 -19.29 -17.88
N LYS A 148 1.72 -18.53 -18.36
CA LYS A 148 1.61 -18.20 -19.78
C LYS A 148 2.70 -17.21 -20.17
N GLY A 149 3.70 -17.70 -20.90
CA GLY A 149 4.85 -16.91 -21.36
C GLY A 149 6.14 -17.16 -20.58
N SER A 150 6.08 -17.94 -19.49
CA SER A 150 7.24 -18.36 -18.69
C SER A 150 7.47 -19.85 -18.88
N ILE A 151 8.04 -20.23 -20.04
CA ILE A 151 8.29 -21.64 -20.39
C ILE A 151 9.32 -22.28 -19.43
N ASP A 152 10.15 -21.47 -18.78
CA ASP A 152 11.32 -21.93 -18.01
C ASP A 152 11.24 -21.62 -16.50
N LEU A 153 10.05 -21.37 -15.94
CA LEU A 153 9.91 -20.95 -14.53
C LEU A 153 10.62 -21.91 -13.54
N GLU A 154 10.49 -23.22 -13.75
CA GLU A 154 11.15 -24.23 -12.91
C GLU A 154 12.68 -24.14 -13.03
N SER A 155 13.19 -24.01 -14.26
CA SER A 155 14.63 -23.84 -14.52
C SER A 155 15.16 -22.53 -13.90
N ASP A 156 14.39 -21.45 -13.96
CA ASP A 156 14.76 -20.17 -13.34
C ASP A 156 14.86 -20.30 -11.82
N VAL A 157 13.87 -20.93 -11.19
CA VAL A 157 13.87 -21.21 -9.75
C VAL A 157 15.06 -22.10 -9.37
N ASP A 158 15.28 -23.18 -10.11
CA ASP A 158 16.40 -24.10 -9.89
C ASP A 158 17.75 -23.41 -10.00
N SER A 159 17.90 -22.49 -10.95
CA SER A 159 19.12 -21.70 -11.11
C SER A 159 19.44 -20.86 -9.86
N GLN A 160 18.42 -20.26 -9.24
CA GLN A 160 18.58 -19.45 -8.05
C GLN A 160 18.81 -20.31 -6.81
N ILE A 161 18.15 -21.47 -6.71
CA ILE A 161 18.42 -22.43 -5.63
C ILE A 161 19.86 -22.93 -5.72
N ALA A 162 20.34 -23.26 -6.93
CA ALA A 162 21.72 -23.65 -7.15
C ALA A 162 22.70 -22.54 -6.75
N ALA A 163 22.39 -21.28 -7.06
CA ALA A 163 23.18 -20.12 -6.62
C ALA A 163 23.25 -20.02 -5.08
N LEU A 164 22.12 -20.19 -4.39
CA LEU A 164 22.07 -20.20 -2.92
C LEU A 164 22.88 -21.35 -2.32
N VAL A 165 22.74 -22.56 -2.84
CA VAL A 165 23.50 -23.73 -2.36
C VAL A 165 25.00 -23.52 -2.59
N LYS A 166 25.38 -23.00 -3.77
CA LYS A 166 26.77 -22.66 -4.08
C LYS A 166 27.32 -21.63 -3.10
N TYR A 167 26.59 -20.55 -2.85
CA TYR A 167 26.96 -19.50 -1.90
C TYR A 167 27.24 -20.07 -0.50
N ILE A 168 26.29 -20.86 0.03
CA ILE A 168 26.42 -21.46 1.37
C ILE A 168 27.63 -22.39 1.43
N ARG A 169 27.84 -23.23 0.40
CA ARG A 169 28.98 -24.15 0.35
C ARG A 169 30.31 -23.40 0.33
N THR A 170 30.45 -22.37 -0.49
CA THR A 170 31.67 -21.54 -0.54
C THR A 170 31.98 -20.97 0.84
N LYS A 171 31.00 -20.34 1.49
CA LYS A 171 31.21 -19.73 2.81
C LYS A 171 31.49 -20.74 3.92
N ALA A 172 30.91 -21.93 3.82
CA ALA A 172 31.20 -23.02 4.75
C ALA A 172 32.67 -23.50 4.60
N VAL A 173 33.15 -23.63 3.37
CA VAL A 173 34.55 -24.01 3.07
C VAL A 173 35.54 -22.93 3.52
N ASP A 174 35.17 -21.65 3.39
CA ASP A 174 36.01 -20.51 3.80
C ASP A 174 36.09 -20.32 5.34
N GLY A 175 35.57 -21.27 6.13
CA GLY A 175 35.61 -21.23 7.59
C GLY A 175 34.61 -20.26 8.23
N GLN A 176 33.66 -19.72 7.45
CA GLN A 176 32.60 -18.82 7.94
C GLN A 176 31.29 -19.56 8.27
N GLY A 177 31.26 -20.89 8.13
CA GLY A 177 30.05 -21.72 8.27
C GLY A 177 29.28 -21.52 9.58
N ASP A 178 29.97 -21.35 10.70
CA ASP A 178 29.34 -21.20 12.02
C ASP A 178 28.72 -19.82 12.28
N ARG A 179 28.90 -18.85 11.37
CA ARG A 179 28.51 -17.44 11.57
C ARG A 179 27.65 -16.87 10.44
N LEU A 180 27.07 -17.72 9.59
CA LEU A 180 26.23 -17.24 8.49
C LEU A 180 24.92 -16.65 9.00
N GLY A 181 24.77 -15.34 8.82
CA GLY A 181 23.53 -14.61 9.06
C GLY A 181 22.46 -14.97 8.02
N PHE A 182 21.84 -16.14 8.16
CA PHE A 182 20.87 -16.68 7.20
C PHE A 182 19.73 -15.70 6.87
N SER A 183 19.32 -14.87 7.84
CA SER A 183 18.30 -13.85 7.64
C SER A 183 18.63 -12.83 6.54
N LYS A 184 19.90 -12.50 6.30
CA LYS A 184 20.29 -11.60 5.20
C LYS A 184 20.38 -12.36 3.88
N ILE A 185 21.02 -13.53 3.93
CA ILE A 185 21.22 -14.41 2.77
C ILE A 185 19.89 -14.74 2.09
N ILE A 186 18.89 -15.14 2.88
CA ILE A 186 17.58 -15.52 2.33
C ILE A 186 16.83 -14.33 1.71
N ARG A 187 17.05 -13.11 2.22
CA ARG A 187 16.42 -11.90 1.68
C ARG A 187 17.03 -11.52 0.32
N TRP A 188 18.35 -11.62 0.18
CA TRP A 188 19.03 -11.43 -1.10
C TRP A 188 18.59 -12.47 -2.14
N PHE A 189 18.60 -13.75 -1.74
CA PHE A 189 18.08 -14.84 -2.57
C PHE A 189 16.64 -14.58 -3.01
N GLN A 190 15.77 -14.15 -2.10
CA GLN A 190 14.36 -13.90 -2.41
C GLN A 190 14.20 -12.73 -3.40
N LEU A 191 15.04 -11.69 -3.31
CA LEU A 191 15.03 -10.60 -4.29
C LEU A 191 15.52 -11.02 -5.65
N ASP A 192 16.60 -11.81 -5.71
CA ASP A 192 17.10 -12.35 -6.98
C ASP A 192 16.09 -13.28 -7.64
N LEU A 193 15.42 -14.11 -6.85
CA LEU A 193 14.36 -14.99 -7.34
C LEU A 193 13.17 -14.22 -7.89
N ILE A 194 12.63 -13.24 -7.14
CA ILE A 194 11.44 -12.50 -7.60
C ILE A 194 11.76 -11.54 -8.75
N SER A 195 12.97 -10.98 -8.80
CA SER A 195 13.42 -10.15 -9.93
C SER A 195 13.65 -11.00 -11.18
N LEU A 196 14.23 -12.20 -11.06
CA LEU A 196 14.34 -13.14 -12.18
C LEU A 196 12.97 -13.53 -12.72
N VAL A 197 12.07 -14.00 -11.86
CA VAL A 197 10.73 -14.44 -12.27
C VAL A 197 9.88 -13.28 -12.79
N GLY A 198 9.99 -12.10 -12.17
CA GLY A 198 9.15 -10.95 -12.49
C GLY A 198 9.65 -10.10 -13.66
N LEU A 199 10.97 -10.00 -13.85
CA LEU A 199 11.61 -9.10 -14.82
C LEU A 199 12.46 -9.86 -15.86
N GLY A 200 12.63 -11.17 -15.72
CA GLY A 200 13.49 -12.00 -16.56
C GLY A 200 14.99 -11.90 -16.23
N LYS A 201 15.36 -11.19 -15.16
CA LYS A 201 16.77 -11.03 -14.75
C LYS A 201 16.88 -10.85 -13.24
N ALA A 202 17.72 -11.67 -12.61
CA ALA A 202 18.10 -11.50 -11.22
C ALA A 202 18.87 -10.19 -11.00
N TRP A 203 18.60 -9.51 -9.88
CA TRP A 203 19.31 -8.28 -9.52
C TRP A 203 20.78 -8.50 -9.12
N GLY A 204 21.13 -9.70 -8.65
CA GLY A 204 22.48 -10.10 -8.28
C GLY A 204 22.80 -9.91 -6.79
N ASP A 205 21.81 -9.64 -5.95
CA ASP A 205 21.99 -9.27 -4.55
C ASP A 205 22.67 -10.38 -3.73
N LEU A 206 22.41 -11.65 -4.05
CA LEU A 206 23.01 -12.79 -3.36
C LEU A 206 24.47 -12.98 -3.76
N ALA A 207 24.80 -12.77 -5.04
CA ALA A 207 26.14 -12.96 -5.57
C ALA A 207 27.11 -11.89 -5.05
N ASP A 208 26.66 -10.64 -5.02
CA ASP A 208 27.48 -9.49 -4.64
C ASP A 208 27.30 -9.08 -3.16
N GLU A 209 26.49 -9.84 -2.40
CA GLU A 209 26.20 -9.60 -0.98
C GLU A 209 25.69 -8.19 -0.67
N THR A 210 24.96 -7.61 -1.61
CA THR A 210 24.62 -6.18 -1.63
C THR A 210 23.19 -5.99 -2.10
N ASP A 211 22.43 -5.13 -1.41
CA ASP A 211 21.11 -4.67 -1.89
C ASP A 211 21.31 -3.60 -2.96
N HIS A 212 21.40 -4.01 -4.23
CA HIS A 212 21.79 -3.12 -5.32
C HIS A 212 20.87 -1.92 -5.51
N PHE A 213 19.59 -2.09 -5.19
CA PHE A 213 18.55 -1.09 -5.46
C PHE A 213 17.95 -0.47 -4.20
N ASP A 214 18.58 -0.70 -3.02
CA ASP A 214 18.10 -0.27 -1.70
C ASP A 214 16.65 -0.69 -1.44
N PHE A 215 16.23 -1.85 -1.98
CA PHE A 215 14.87 -2.34 -1.83
C PHE A 215 14.65 -2.87 -0.41
N LEU A 216 15.53 -3.72 0.11
CA LEU A 216 15.44 -4.27 1.47
C LEU A 216 15.56 -3.15 2.50
N GLY A 217 16.54 -2.25 2.31
CA GLY A 217 16.77 -1.12 3.20
C GLY A 217 15.60 -0.13 3.21
N SER A 218 14.97 0.11 2.06
CA SER A 218 13.77 0.95 1.96
C SER A 218 12.56 0.28 2.63
N MET A 219 12.36 -1.03 2.42
CA MET A 219 11.25 -1.76 3.03
C MET A 219 11.37 -1.83 4.56
N ASP A 220 12.57 -2.04 5.10
CA ASP A 220 12.82 -2.08 6.55
C ASP A 220 12.47 -0.75 7.22
N ARG A 221 12.68 0.37 6.53
CA ARG A 221 12.32 1.72 7.02
C ARG A 221 10.82 2.02 6.83
N ALA A 222 10.25 1.63 5.70
CA ALA A 222 8.89 2.03 5.30
C ALA A 222 7.80 1.18 5.97
N ILE A 223 7.95 -0.15 6.02
CA ILE A 223 6.88 -1.07 6.47
C ILE A 223 6.44 -0.78 7.91
N PRO A 224 7.34 -0.62 8.91
CA PRO A 224 6.92 -0.32 10.28
C PRO A 224 6.11 0.97 10.39
N LEU A 225 6.49 1.99 9.62
CA LEU A 225 5.81 3.28 9.58
C LEU A 225 4.42 3.14 8.95
N ILE A 226 4.35 2.52 7.76
CA ILE A 226 3.10 2.29 7.03
C ILE A 226 2.13 1.48 7.89
N HIS A 227 2.57 0.37 8.48
CA HIS A 227 1.74 -0.47 9.34
C HIS A 227 1.23 0.28 10.57
N SER A 228 2.06 1.09 11.23
CA SER A 228 1.64 1.86 12.41
C SER A 228 0.57 2.90 12.05
N ILE A 229 0.75 3.62 10.94
CA ILE A 229 -0.18 4.65 10.47
C ILE A 229 -1.48 4.05 9.91
N SER A 230 -1.41 2.88 9.28
CA SER A 230 -2.55 2.26 8.58
C SER A 230 -3.78 2.03 9.47
N LEU A 231 -3.55 1.83 10.77
CA LEU A 231 -4.57 1.62 11.79
C LEU A 231 -5.15 2.91 12.39
N VAL A 232 -4.61 4.07 11.99
CA VAL A 232 -5.09 5.40 12.41
C VAL A 232 -5.71 6.10 11.21
N PRO A 233 -7.05 6.03 11.01
CA PRO A 233 -7.70 6.51 9.79
C PRO A 233 -7.37 7.96 9.41
N PHE A 234 -7.31 8.86 10.39
CA PHE A 234 -6.95 10.26 10.16
C PHE A 234 -5.55 10.40 9.55
N MET A 235 -4.54 9.78 10.17
CA MET A 235 -3.16 9.83 9.69
C MET A 235 -3.02 9.16 8.32
N ARG A 236 -3.67 8.00 8.15
CA ARG A 236 -3.71 7.28 6.87
C ARG A 236 -4.28 8.16 5.76
N ASN A 237 -5.44 8.77 5.98
CA ASN A 237 -6.10 9.60 4.96
C ASN A 237 -5.25 10.82 4.56
N ILE A 238 -4.42 11.35 5.47
CA ILE A 238 -3.48 12.44 5.16
C ILE A 238 -2.30 11.90 4.34
N ILE A 239 -1.62 10.87 4.84
CA ILE A 239 -0.36 10.35 4.28
C ILE A 239 -0.58 9.66 2.93
N PHE A 240 -1.70 8.97 2.75
CA PHE A 240 -2.04 8.30 1.49
C PHE A 240 -3.01 9.12 0.63
N SER A 241 -3.19 10.41 0.95
CA SER A 241 -3.90 11.33 0.08
C SER A 241 -3.16 11.51 -1.25
N LYS A 242 -3.91 11.77 -2.33
CA LYS A 242 -3.33 12.08 -3.64
C LYS A 242 -2.33 13.24 -3.57
N LEU A 243 -2.62 14.25 -2.76
CA LEU A 243 -1.75 15.41 -2.60
C LEU A 243 -0.43 15.04 -1.92
N PHE A 244 -0.48 14.31 -0.80
CA PHE A 244 0.73 13.90 -0.09
C PHE A 244 1.56 12.95 -0.95
N LEU A 245 0.92 11.96 -1.60
CA LEU A 245 1.62 11.05 -2.50
C LEU A 245 2.21 11.78 -3.72
N TYR A 246 1.53 12.77 -4.28
CA TYR A 246 2.12 13.56 -5.37
C TYR A 246 3.40 14.29 -4.94
N LEU A 247 3.47 14.75 -3.70
CA LEU A 247 4.62 15.48 -3.17
C LEU A 247 5.74 14.55 -2.70
N ALA A 248 5.40 13.47 -1.99
CA ALA A 248 6.31 12.68 -1.18
C ALA A 248 6.40 11.19 -1.57
N ALA A 249 5.63 10.71 -2.55
CA ALA A 249 5.80 9.33 -3.03
C ALA A 249 7.16 9.15 -3.71
N PRO A 250 7.73 7.91 -3.68
CA PRO A 250 8.99 7.62 -4.34
C PRO A 250 8.93 7.97 -5.84
N LYS A 251 9.93 8.71 -6.31
CA LYS A 251 10.05 9.13 -7.71
C LYS A 251 11.10 8.29 -8.41
N VAL A 252 10.88 8.04 -9.70
CA VAL A 252 11.84 7.31 -10.56
C VAL A 252 13.20 8.03 -10.65
N THR A 253 13.20 9.34 -10.41
CA THR A 253 14.39 10.19 -10.37
C THR A 253 15.22 10.02 -9.10
N ASP A 254 14.69 9.34 -8.07
CA ASP A 254 15.40 9.19 -6.80
C ASP A 254 16.63 8.30 -6.99
N LYS A 255 17.72 8.68 -6.32
CA LYS A 255 18.99 7.94 -6.40
C LYS A 255 19.01 6.71 -5.49
N GLU A 256 18.15 6.69 -4.48
CA GLU A 256 18.08 5.66 -3.44
C GLU A 256 16.61 5.30 -3.11
N GLY A 257 16.42 4.25 -2.33
CA GLY A 257 15.11 3.75 -1.90
C GLY A 257 14.22 3.18 -3.00
N MET A 258 12.93 3.08 -2.70
CA MET A 258 11.92 2.57 -3.64
C MET A 258 11.97 3.22 -5.02
N GLY A 259 12.29 4.51 -5.13
CA GLY A 259 12.38 5.20 -6.43
C GLY A 259 13.45 4.62 -7.36
N ARG A 260 14.60 4.20 -6.81
CA ARG A 260 15.67 3.51 -7.55
C ARG A 260 15.19 2.14 -8.07
N SER A 261 14.56 1.34 -7.23
CA SER A 261 14.01 0.02 -7.64
C SER A 261 12.92 0.15 -8.71
N ILE A 262 12.04 1.16 -8.61
CA ILE A 262 11.00 1.44 -9.62
C ILE A 262 11.64 1.86 -10.95
N ARG A 263 12.74 2.63 -10.92
CA ARG A 263 13.48 2.98 -12.13
C ARG A 263 14.03 1.75 -12.82
N GLU A 264 14.64 0.84 -12.08
CA GLU A 264 15.16 -0.40 -12.66
C GLU A 264 14.04 -1.23 -13.28
N MET A 265 12.94 -1.46 -12.54
CA MET A 265 11.77 -2.17 -13.08
C MET A 265 11.22 -1.53 -14.35
N ARG A 266 11.08 -0.19 -14.38
CA ARG A 266 10.60 0.53 -15.59
C ARG A 266 11.57 0.43 -16.76
N SER A 267 12.87 0.42 -16.48
CA SER A 267 13.92 0.23 -17.48
C SER A 267 13.81 -1.14 -18.15
N THR A 268 13.69 -2.21 -17.36
CA THR A 268 13.56 -3.58 -17.87
C THR A 268 12.26 -3.78 -18.66
N VAL A 269 11.15 -3.23 -18.18
CA VAL A 269 9.88 -3.28 -18.91
C VAL A 269 9.96 -2.54 -20.23
N ARG A 270 10.58 -1.34 -20.24
CA ARG A 270 10.76 -0.55 -21.47
C ARG A 270 11.58 -1.30 -22.50
N SER A 271 12.74 -1.83 -22.12
CA SER A 271 13.61 -2.56 -23.05
C SER A 271 12.91 -3.80 -23.62
N HIS A 272 12.08 -4.48 -22.83
CA HIS A 272 11.28 -5.61 -23.32
C HIS A 272 10.30 -5.18 -24.43
N PHE A 273 9.61 -4.05 -24.27
CA PHE A 273 8.69 -3.56 -25.30
C PHE A 273 9.39 -3.00 -26.54
N GLU A 274 10.54 -2.35 -26.38
CA GLU A 274 11.38 -1.88 -27.49
C GLU A 274 11.88 -3.08 -28.34
N ASN A 275 12.35 -4.14 -27.68
CA ASN A 275 12.77 -5.38 -28.35
C ASN A 275 11.60 -6.07 -29.08
N ILE A 276 10.38 -6.05 -28.51
CA ILE A 276 9.18 -6.58 -29.20
C ILE A 276 8.83 -5.74 -30.42
N THR A 277 8.93 -4.41 -30.36
CA THR A 277 8.68 -3.55 -31.52
C THR A 277 9.70 -3.80 -32.64
N ASP A 278 10.96 -4.08 -32.30
CA ASP A 278 11.98 -4.46 -33.27
C ASP A 278 11.71 -5.83 -33.90
N ILE A 279 11.29 -6.82 -33.12
CA ILE A 279 10.91 -8.16 -33.63
C ILE A 279 9.64 -8.09 -34.50
N LYS A 280 8.68 -7.24 -34.14
CA LYS A 280 7.44 -7.03 -34.91
C LYS A 280 7.65 -6.13 -36.13
N SER A 281 8.75 -5.38 -36.24
CA SER A 281 9.05 -4.59 -37.44
C SER A 281 9.26 -5.45 -38.71
N GLY A 282 9.46 -6.77 -38.56
CA GLY A 282 9.43 -7.76 -39.64
C GLY A 282 8.04 -8.33 -40.00
N ARG A 283 6.97 -8.01 -39.24
CA ARG A 283 5.58 -8.32 -39.59
C ARG A 283 4.72 -7.09 -39.27
N GLN A 284 4.39 -6.32 -40.30
CA GLN A 284 3.50 -5.15 -40.19
C GLN A 284 2.18 -5.54 -39.51
N HIS A 285 2.07 -5.29 -38.21
CA HIS A 285 0.81 -5.25 -37.46
C HIS A 285 0.88 -4.05 -36.51
N GLY A 286 -0.21 -3.28 -36.53
CA GLY A 286 -0.30 -1.91 -36.07
C GLY A 286 0.23 -1.63 -34.67
N ASN A 287 0.79 -0.43 -34.60
CA ASN A 287 1.27 0.32 -33.46
C ASN A 287 0.34 0.23 -32.23
N MET A 288 0.58 -0.69 -31.28
CA MET A 288 -0.19 -0.77 -30.03
C MET A 288 0.14 0.34 -29.02
N LEU A 289 1.01 1.28 -29.37
CA LEU A 289 1.26 2.51 -28.61
C LEU A 289 0.71 3.77 -29.30
N VAL A 290 0.00 3.64 -30.44
CA VAL A 290 -0.61 4.77 -31.17
C VAL A 290 -2.08 4.51 -31.57
N SER A 291 -2.75 3.49 -31.02
CA SER A 291 -4.21 3.41 -31.15
C SER A 291 -4.85 4.38 -30.17
N GLY A 292 -5.30 5.53 -30.68
CA GLY A 292 -6.07 6.54 -29.97
C GLY A 292 -7.43 6.02 -29.50
N ASP A 293 -7.42 5.21 -28.44
CA ASP A 293 -8.57 5.01 -27.57
C ASP A 293 -8.51 6.09 -26.47
N PRO A 294 -9.43 7.08 -26.46
CA PRO A 294 -9.39 8.21 -25.54
C PRO A 294 -9.67 7.82 -24.07
N SER A 295 -9.95 6.54 -23.77
CA SER A 295 -10.24 6.06 -22.41
C SER A 295 -9.02 5.99 -21.47
N TRP A 296 -7.79 6.12 -21.98
CA TRP A 296 -6.55 5.99 -21.19
C TRP A 296 -5.73 7.28 -21.01
N THR A 297 -6.29 8.44 -21.35
CA THR A 297 -5.65 9.72 -21.00
C THR A 297 -5.92 10.06 -19.53
N LEU A 298 -4.85 10.33 -18.77
CA LEU A 298 -4.92 10.88 -17.42
C LEU A 298 -5.90 12.06 -17.41
N PRO A 299 -6.92 12.09 -16.52
CA PRO A 299 -7.81 13.25 -16.47
C PRO A 299 -6.99 14.48 -16.11
N LYS A 300 -6.89 15.42 -17.06
CA LYS A 300 -6.46 16.78 -16.76
C LYS A 300 -7.35 17.33 -15.64
N PRO A 301 -6.81 18.17 -14.73
CA PRO A 301 -7.61 18.73 -13.65
C PRO A 301 -8.62 19.73 -14.23
N THR A 302 -9.80 19.24 -14.60
CA THR A 302 -10.95 20.07 -14.95
C THR A 302 -11.77 20.23 -13.69
N VAL A 303 -11.70 21.42 -13.08
CA VAL A 303 -12.64 21.86 -12.06
C VAL A 303 -14.01 21.97 -12.73
N GLN A 304 -14.86 20.97 -12.58
CA GLN A 304 -16.28 21.07 -12.87
C GLN A 304 -17.03 21.13 -11.54
N LEU A 305 -17.48 22.34 -11.20
CA LEU A 305 -18.55 22.59 -10.25
C LEU A 305 -19.81 21.87 -10.76
N ILE A 306 -20.24 20.83 -10.06
CA ILE A 306 -21.56 20.22 -10.27
C ILE A 306 -22.39 20.49 -9.02
N GLN A 307 -23.29 21.46 -9.14
CA GLN A 307 -24.44 21.63 -8.26
C GLN A 307 -25.34 20.39 -8.41
N SER A 308 -25.55 19.64 -7.33
CA SER A 308 -26.56 18.58 -7.32
C SER A 308 -27.95 19.21 -7.20
N ARG A 309 -28.72 19.03 -8.28
CA ARG A 309 -30.15 19.33 -8.37
C ARG A 309 -30.90 18.27 -7.57
N ILE A 310 -31.74 18.73 -6.64
CA ILE A 310 -32.78 17.96 -5.98
C ILE A 310 -33.79 17.55 -7.04
N SER A 311 -34.14 16.26 -7.12
CA SER A 311 -35.40 15.81 -7.70
C SER A 311 -35.98 14.71 -6.84
N SER A 312 -37.19 15.00 -6.37
CA SER A 312 -38.18 14.14 -5.76
C SER A 312 -38.57 12.96 -6.65
N GLU A 313 -38.64 11.78 -6.05
CA GLU A 313 -39.81 10.88 -6.03
C GLU A 313 -39.66 9.90 -4.86
#